data_AF-A0A1C2E092-F1
#
_entry.id   AF-A0A1C2E092-F1
#
_cell.length_a   1.000
_cell.length_b   1.000
_cell.length_c   1.000
_cell.angle_alpha   90.00
_cell.angle_beta   90.00
_cell.angle_gamma   90.00
#
_symmetry.space_group_name_H-M   'P 1'
#
loop_
_entity.id
_entity.type
_entity.pdbx_description
1 polymer ?
#
loop_
_entity_poly.entity_id
_entity_poly.type
_entity_poly.pdbx_seq_one_letter_code
_entity_poly.pdbx_strand_id
1 'polypeptide(L)'
;MANLIQTSALALLMAIGSQGAFAAQDNDDFVEDASAKGVAEVEAGKLALEKGTSADVKAFAEMMVKDHTAANTKLKGIADTKKLEVSDNAMLMDKAKAMILELRSSKSFDQAYANNQVVAHEQTIELFKKEAAEGKDADLKAFATATLPKLEEHLTHAKALAKAHGGDAAK
;
A
#
# COMPACT_ATOMS: atom_id res chain seq x y z
N MET A 1 -17.42 -66.96 15.99
CA MET A 1 -16.60 -66.80 17.21
C MET A 1 -15.46 -65.86 16.86
N ALA A 2 -15.36 -64.75 17.59
CA ALA A 2 -14.35 -63.71 17.43
C ALA A 2 -12.97 -64.19 17.87
N ASN A 3 -11.90 -63.62 17.31
CA ASN A 3 -10.84 -63.03 18.13
C ASN A 3 -9.93 -62.09 17.34
N LEU A 4 -9.67 -60.94 17.96
CA LEU A 4 -8.72 -59.89 17.57
C LEU A 4 -7.28 -60.38 17.75
N ILE A 5 -6.37 -59.89 16.89
CA ILE A 5 -5.00 -59.55 17.31
C ILE A 5 -4.62 -58.21 16.67
N GLN A 6 -4.54 -57.17 17.50
CA GLN A 6 -3.77 -55.95 17.23
C GLN A 6 -2.29 -56.26 17.44
N THR A 7 -1.42 -55.79 16.54
CA THR A 7 -0.13 -55.18 16.92
C THR A 7 0.22 -54.10 15.90
N SER A 8 0.65 -52.95 16.42
CA SER A 8 1.12 -51.77 15.70
C SER A 8 2.63 -51.63 15.86
N ALA A 9 3.34 -51.11 14.85
CA ALA A 9 4.54 -50.25 14.94
C ALA A 9 5.06 -49.95 13.51
N LEU A 10 5.02 -48.70 13.02
CA LEU A 10 6.10 -47.68 13.07
C LEU A 10 7.15 -47.90 11.95
N ALA A 11 7.57 -46.99 11.07
CA ALA A 11 7.22 -45.63 10.65
C ALA A 11 7.98 -45.38 9.32
N LEU A 12 7.54 -44.43 8.49
CA LEU A 12 8.49 -43.62 7.73
C LEU A 12 7.92 -42.22 7.46
N LEU A 13 8.60 -41.23 8.04
CA LEU A 13 8.46 -39.80 7.80
C LEU A 13 8.91 -39.45 6.38
N MET A 14 8.08 -38.71 5.65
CA MET A 14 8.51 -37.61 4.78
C MET A 14 7.39 -36.57 4.69
N ALA A 15 7.32 -35.69 5.68
CA ALA A 15 6.63 -34.41 5.50
C ALA A 15 7.64 -33.44 4.88
N ILE A 16 7.61 -33.33 3.55
CA ILE A 16 8.33 -32.27 2.84
C ILE A 16 7.64 -30.96 3.22
N GLY A 17 8.34 -30.10 3.95
CA GLY A 17 7.84 -28.80 4.36
C GLY A 17 7.49 -27.94 3.15
N SER A 18 6.21 -27.62 2.99
CA SER A 18 5.72 -26.60 2.07
C SER A 18 6.06 -25.20 2.60
N GLN A 19 7.35 -24.85 2.64
CA GLN A 19 7.79 -23.51 3.04
C GLN A 19 7.62 -22.46 1.92
N GLY A 20 7.34 -22.88 0.68
CA GLY A 20 7.19 -21.98 -0.47
C GLY A 20 5.78 -21.38 -0.66
N ALA A 21 4.72 -22.09 -0.25
CA ALA A 21 3.34 -21.64 -0.52
C ALA A 21 2.94 -20.41 0.33
N PHE A 22 3.37 -20.36 1.59
CA PHE A 22 3.14 -19.20 2.47
C PHE A 22 4.04 -18.00 2.15
N ALA A 23 5.14 -18.18 1.43
CA ALA A 23 6.04 -17.08 1.06
C ALA A 23 5.57 -16.36 -0.21
N ALA A 24 4.99 -17.10 -1.16
CA ALA A 24 4.38 -16.51 -2.35
C ALA A 24 3.14 -15.66 -1.98
N GLN A 25 2.26 -16.19 -1.12
CA GLN A 25 1.00 -15.53 -0.77
C GLN A 25 1.19 -14.18 -0.04
N ASP A 26 2.16 -14.06 0.89
CA ASP A 26 2.41 -12.79 1.60
C ASP A 26 3.06 -11.71 0.71
N ASN A 27 3.94 -12.11 -0.22
CA ASN A 27 4.66 -11.17 -1.10
C ASN A 27 3.72 -10.58 -2.16
N ASP A 28 2.80 -11.39 -2.69
CA ASP A 28 1.83 -10.95 -3.70
C ASP A 28 0.87 -9.91 -3.12
N ASP A 29 0.45 -10.06 -1.85
CA ASP A 29 -0.43 -9.11 -1.17
C ASP A 29 0.22 -7.72 -0.98
N PHE A 30 1.49 -7.65 -0.55
CA PHE A 30 2.17 -6.35 -0.37
C PHE A 30 2.32 -5.59 -1.69
N VAL A 31 2.83 -6.25 -2.74
CA VAL A 31 3.10 -5.58 -4.02
C VAL A 31 1.80 -5.11 -4.67
N GLU A 32 0.76 -5.94 -4.61
CA GLU A 32 -0.57 -5.61 -5.11
C GLU A 32 -1.16 -4.39 -4.40
N ASP A 33 -1.18 -4.40 -3.06
CA ASP A 33 -1.74 -3.30 -2.27
C ASP A 33 -0.93 -2.01 -2.38
N ALA A 34 0.41 -2.11 -2.33
CA ALA A 34 1.29 -0.95 -2.48
C ALA A 34 1.18 -0.35 -3.89
N SER A 35 1.02 -1.18 -4.92
CA SER A 35 0.80 -0.70 -6.30
C SER A 35 -0.55 0.00 -6.43
N ALA A 36 -1.62 -0.57 -5.90
CA ALA A 36 -2.96 0.03 -5.96
C ALA A 36 -3.02 1.37 -5.20
N LYS A 37 -2.48 1.41 -3.97
CA LYS A 37 -2.37 2.65 -3.18
C LYS A 37 -1.48 3.68 -3.88
N GLY A 38 -0.34 3.26 -4.42
CA GLY A 38 0.57 4.13 -5.14
C GLY A 38 -0.07 4.77 -6.39
N VAL A 39 -0.86 4.02 -7.16
CA VAL A 39 -1.63 4.58 -8.28
C VAL A 39 -2.71 5.54 -7.79
N ALA A 40 -3.41 5.19 -6.69
CA ALA A 40 -4.42 6.05 -6.09
C ALA A 40 -3.86 7.41 -5.66
N GLU A 41 -2.68 7.44 -5.03
CA GLU A 41 -2.04 8.69 -4.60
C GLU A 41 -1.68 9.60 -5.78
N VAL A 42 -1.16 9.03 -6.88
CA VAL A 42 -0.86 9.81 -8.09
C VAL A 42 -2.13 10.39 -8.71
N GLU A 43 -3.21 9.61 -8.81
CA GLU A 43 -4.47 10.09 -9.37
C GLU A 43 -5.18 11.10 -8.46
N ALA A 44 -5.14 10.89 -7.13
CA ALA A 44 -5.64 11.84 -6.15
C ALA A 44 -4.89 13.17 -6.23
N GLY A 45 -3.55 13.12 -6.33
CA GLY A 45 -2.72 14.31 -6.54
C GLY A 45 -3.06 15.05 -7.83
N LYS A 46 -3.19 14.35 -8.97
CA LYS A 46 -3.63 14.98 -10.24
C LYS A 46 -4.99 15.65 -10.12
N LEU A 47 -5.95 14.99 -9.47
CA LEU A 47 -7.27 15.56 -9.23
C LEU A 47 -7.17 16.82 -8.35
N ALA A 48 -6.29 16.83 -7.36
CA ALA A 48 -6.05 18.00 -6.52
C ALA A 48 -5.36 19.16 -7.26
N LEU A 49 -4.53 18.90 -8.26
CA LEU A 49 -4.01 19.95 -9.14
C LEU A 49 -5.13 20.58 -9.99
N GLU A 50 -6.10 19.77 -10.43
CA GLU A 50 -7.23 20.24 -11.23
C GLU A 50 -8.29 20.98 -10.39
N LYS A 51 -8.69 20.41 -9.26
CA LYS A 51 -9.83 20.86 -8.44
C LYS A 51 -9.44 21.68 -7.21
N GLY A 52 -8.21 21.54 -6.75
CA GLY A 52 -7.72 22.24 -5.58
C GLY A 52 -7.73 23.74 -5.78
N THR A 53 -8.08 24.47 -4.74
CA THR A 53 -8.24 25.93 -4.82
C THR A 53 -7.13 26.71 -4.14
N SER A 54 -6.52 26.13 -3.12
CA SER A 54 -5.44 26.73 -2.34
C SER A 54 -4.05 26.35 -2.84
N ALA A 55 -3.10 27.28 -2.67
CA ALA A 55 -1.74 27.13 -3.17
C ALA A 55 -0.96 26.03 -2.44
N ASP A 56 -1.22 25.84 -1.15
CA ASP A 56 -0.62 24.79 -0.32
C ASP A 56 -1.16 23.40 -0.69
N VAL A 57 -2.45 23.25 -1.00
CA VAL A 57 -3.01 22.00 -1.55
C VAL A 57 -2.36 21.64 -2.88
N LYS A 58 -2.21 22.59 -3.79
CA LYS A 58 -1.57 22.34 -5.09
C LYS A 58 -0.10 21.97 -4.92
N ALA A 59 0.64 22.70 -4.09
CA ALA A 59 2.04 22.40 -3.83
C ALA A 59 2.23 21.00 -3.21
N PHE A 60 1.35 20.62 -2.27
CA PHE A 60 1.35 19.28 -1.71
C PHE A 60 1.02 18.23 -2.78
N ALA A 61 0.01 18.45 -3.60
CA ALA A 61 -0.36 17.55 -4.69
C ALA A 61 0.75 17.35 -5.73
N GLU A 62 1.53 18.39 -6.07
CA GLU A 62 2.69 18.29 -6.95
C GLU A 62 3.78 17.37 -6.36
N MET A 63 4.06 17.54 -5.06
CA MET A 63 4.98 16.67 -4.31
C MET A 63 4.51 15.21 -4.35
N MET A 64 3.22 14.98 -4.06
CA MET A 64 2.60 13.65 -4.06
C MET A 64 2.72 12.96 -5.41
N VAL A 65 2.34 13.63 -6.50
CA VAL A 65 2.44 13.08 -7.86
C VAL A 65 3.88 12.69 -8.19
N LYS A 66 4.84 13.57 -7.91
CA LYS A 66 6.26 13.32 -8.21
C LYS A 66 6.79 12.13 -7.43
N ASP A 67 6.63 12.14 -6.12
CA ASP A 67 7.27 11.18 -5.23
C ASP A 67 6.63 9.79 -5.36
N HIS A 68 5.30 9.71 -5.45
CA HIS A 68 4.62 8.42 -5.65
C HIS A 68 4.85 7.86 -7.06
N THR A 69 4.94 8.68 -8.10
CA THR A 69 5.32 8.17 -9.44
C THR A 69 6.70 7.51 -9.42
N ALA A 70 7.66 8.10 -8.70
CA ALA A 70 8.99 7.53 -8.55
C ALA A 70 8.97 6.22 -7.76
N ALA A 71 8.21 6.17 -6.65
CA ALA A 71 8.05 4.96 -5.85
C ALA A 71 7.38 3.83 -6.64
N ASN A 72 6.30 4.13 -7.38
CA ASN A 72 5.58 3.16 -8.22
C ASN A 72 6.49 2.59 -9.31
N THR A 73 7.30 3.44 -9.95
CA THR A 73 8.27 3.02 -10.97
C THR A 73 9.28 2.03 -10.39
N LYS A 74 9.79 2.32 -9.19
CA LYS A 74 10.74 1.45 -8.49
C LYS A 74 10.10 0.11 -8.12
N LEU A 75 8.90 0.12 -7.53
CA LEU A 75 8.19 -1.10 -7.15
C LEU A 75 7.88 -1.97 -8.38
N LYS A 76 7.40 -1.35 -9.47
CA LYS A 76 7.17 -2.05 -10.73
C LYS A 76 8.44 -2.73 -11.25
N GLY A 77 9.59 -2.05 -11.20
CA GLY A 77 10.86 -2.65 -11.60
C GLY A 77 11.26 -3.88 -10.78
N ILE A 78 10.98 -3.86 -9.47
CA ILE A 78 11.20 -5.02 -8.58
C ILE A 78 10.24 -6.16 -8.97
N ALA A 79 8.95 -5.86 -9.13
CA ALA A 79 7.94 -6.84 -9.52
C ALA A 79 8.26 -7.49 -10.87
N ASP A 80 8.61 -6.70 -11.89
CA ASP A 80 8.97 -7.19 -13.23
C ASP A 80 10.21 -8.10 -13.19
N THR A 81 11.26 -7.69 -12.47
CA THR A 81 12.52 -8.46 -12.34
C THR A 81 12.27 -9.82 -11.70
N LYS A 82 11.36 -9.86 -10.73
CA LYS A 82 11.05 -11.04 -9.93
C LYS A 82 9.86 -11.84 -10.48
N LYS A 83 9.20 -11.33 -11.52
CA LYS A 83 8.00 -11.91 -12.14
C LYS A 83 6.88 -12.12 -11.12
N LEU A 84 6.70 -11.17 -10.22
CA LEU A 84 5.59 -11.18 -9.26
C LEU A 84 4.28 -10.90 -10.01
N GLU A 85 3.21 -11.54 -9.58
CA GLU A 85 1.89 -11.25 -10.11
C GLU A 85 1.40 -9.92 -9.53
N VAL A 86 1.09 -8.98 -10.41
CA VAL A 86 0.49 -7.68 -10.06
C VAL A 86 -0.69 -7.48 -10.98
N SER A 87 -1.79 -6.95 -10.45
CA SER A 87 -2.94 -6.53 -11.24
C SER A 87 -2.51 -5.67 -12.41
N ASP A 88 -3.25 -5.80 -13.52
CA ASP A 88 -3.02 -4.94 -14.66
C ASP A 88 -3.36 -3.47 -14.35
N ASN A 89 -2.91 -2.57 -15.22
CA ASN A 89 -3.11 -1.14 -15.03
C ASN A 89 -4.61 -0.75 -14.94
N ALA A 90 -5.50 -1.48 -15.61
CA ALA A 90 -6.93 -1.17 -15.59
C ALA A 90 -7.53 -1.51 -14.22
N MET A 91 -7.20 -2.67 -13.68
CA MET A 91 -7.62 -3.11 -12.34
C MET A 91 -7.04 -2.21 -11.24
N LEU A 92 -5.76 -1.85 -11.32
CA LEU A 92 -5.14 -0.91 -10.38
C LEU A 92 -5.82 0.46 -10.44
N MET A 93 -6.13 0.94 -11.65
CA MET A 93 -6.84 2.21 -11.84
C MET A 93 -8.26 2.16 -11.28
N ASP A 94 -8.97 1.04 -11.40
CA ASP A 94 -10.32 0.91 -10.84
C ASP A 94 -10.30 0.83 -9.32
N LYS A 95 -9.31 0.14 -8.71
CA LYS A 95 -9.06 0.20 -7.26
C LYS A 95 -8.74 1.63 -6.81
N ALA A 96 -7.89 2.34 -7.55
CA ALA A 96 -7.55 3.73 -7.27
C ALA A 96 -8.79 4.65 -7.31
N LYS A 97 -9.64 4.51 -8.34
CA LYS A 97 -10.92 5.25 -8.43
C LYS A 97 -11.83 5.00 -7.23
N ALA A 98 -11.87 3.77 -6.73
CA ALA A 98 -12.66 3.44 -5.54
C ALA A 98 -12.12 4.16 -4.28
N MET A 99 -10.80 4.20 -4.10
CA MET A 99 -10.16 4.89 -2.98
C MET A 99 -10.38 6.42 -3.00
N ILE A 100 -10.40 7.03 -4.19
CA ILE A 100 -10.60 8.49 -4.33
C ILE A 100 -12.08 8.91 -4.30
N LEU A 101 -13.03 7.95 -4.32
CA LEU A 101 -14.46 8.27 -4.32
C LEU A 101 -14.88 9.06 -3.06
N GLU A 102 -14.15 8.86 -1.97
CA GLU A 102 -14.35 9.55 -0.69
C GLU A 102 -13.99 11.05 -0.74
N LEU A 103 -13.23 11.50 -1.74
CA LEU A 103 -12.89 12.91 -1.94
C LEU A 103 -14.12 13.77 -2.31
N ARG A 104 -15.27 13.15 -2.59
CA ARG A 104 -16.51 13.84 -2.95
C ARG A 104 -17.32 14.33 -1.74
N SER A 105 -16.93 13.97 -0.53
CA SER A 105 -17.83 13.96 0.64
C SER A 105 -17.62 15.10 1.65
N SER A 106 -17.11 16.26 1.25
CA SER A 106 -16.78 17.34 2.21
C SER A 106 -17.27 18.73 1.78
N LYS A 107 -17.20 19.70 2.70
CA LYS A 107 -17.62 21.10 2.46
C LYS A 107 -16.77 21.79 1.39
N SER A 108 -15.52 21.39 1.22
CA SER A 108 -14.62 21.86 0.15
C SER A 108 -13.77 20.72 -0.40
N PHE A 109 -13.27 20.86 -1.63
CA PHE A 109 -12.36 19.87 -2.20
C PHE A 109 -11.05 19.78 -1.39
N ASP A 110 -10.47 20.94 -1.05
CA ASP A 110 -9.20 21.05 -0.32
C ASP A 110 -9.25 20.32 1.04
N GLN A 111 -10.35 20.47 1.78
CA GLN A 111 -10.58 19.75 3.04
C GLN A 111 -10.74 18.24 2.82
N ALA A 112 -11.46 17.82 1.77
CA ALA A 112 -11.66 16.41 1.45
C ALA A 112 -10.33 15.73 1.12
N TYR A 113 -9.52 16.39 0.29
CA TYR A 113 -8.20 15.94 -0.09
C TYR A 113 -7.28 15.82 1.11
N ALA A 114 -7.17 16.86 1.93
CA ALA A 114 -6.30 16.84 3.10
C ALA A 114 -6.66 15.71 4.09
N ASN A 115 -7.95 15.48 4.35
CA ASN A 115 -8.40 14.39 5.23
C ASN A 115 -8.07 13.01 4.65
N ASN A 116 -8.37 12.80 3.38
CA ASN A 116 -8.10 11.53 2.71
C ASN A 116 -6.60 11.21 2.71
N GLN A 117 -5.75 12.21 2.47
CA GLN A 117 -4.30 12.05 2.47
C GLN A 117 -3.77 11.63 3.84
N VAL A 118 -4.32 12.14 4.96
CA VAL A 118 -3.93 11.65 6.29
C VAL A 118 -4.24 10.15 6.44
N VAL A 119 -5.49 9.75 6.16
CA VAL A 119 -5.94 8.36 6.34
C VAL A 119 -5.16 7.41 5.41
N ALA A 120 -4.99 7.79 4.15
CA ALA A 120 -4.29 6.97 3.16
C ALA A 120 -2.81 6.76 3.53
N HIS A 121 -2.15 7.81 4.03
CA HIS A 121 -0.76 7.70 4.48
C HIS A 121 -0.61 6.88 5.74
N GLU A 122 -1.50 7.02 6.73
CA GLU A 122 -1.46 6.18 7.94
C GLU A 122 -1.59 4.70 7.59
N GLN A 123 -2.54 4.34 6.73
CA GLN A 123 -2.68 2.95 6.26
C GLN A 123 -1.46 2.46 5.47
N THR A 124 -0.91 3.31 4.60
CA THR A 124 0.25 2.95 3.77
C THR A 124 1.52 2.78 4.60
N ILE A 125 1.72 3.62 5.62
CA ILE A 125 2.84 3.50 6.56
C ILE A 125 2.75 2.17 7.32
N GLU A 126 1.57 1.77 7.79
CA GLU A 126 1.41 0.48 8.48
C GLU A 126 1.68 -0.71 7.56
N LEU A 127 1.23 -0.66 6.30
CA LEU A 127 1.58 -1.65 5.29
C LEU A 127 3.11 -1.75 5.09
N PHE A 128 3.78 -0.61 4.94
CA PHE A 128 5.23 -0.56 4.69
C PHE A 128 6.05 -0.95 5.92
N LYS A 129 5.60 -0.62 7.14
CA LYS A 129 6.24 -1.07 8.39
C LYS A 129 6.16 -2.59 8.52
N LYS A 130 5.00 -3.18 8.21
CA LYS A 130 4.81 -4.62 8.24
C LYS A 130 5.75 -5.30 7.25
N GLU A 131 5.81 -4.83 6.00
CA GLU A 131 6.73 -5.40 5.00
C GLU A 131 8.20 -5.24 5.42
N ALA A 132 8.60 -4.06 5.91
CA ALA A 132 9.96 -3.82 6.36
C ALA A 132 10.37 -4.76 7.52
N ALA A 133 9.47 -5.04 8.45
CA ALA A 133 9.72 -5.91 9.60
C ALA A 133 9.63 -7.40 9.24
N GLU A 134 8.51 -7.80 8.65
CA GLU A 134 8.08 -9.20 8.52
C GLU A 134 8.25 -9.77 7.11
N GLY A 135 8.46 -8.90 6.11
CA GLY A 135 8.61 -9.30 4.71
C GLY A 135 9.68 -10.37 4.51
N LYS A 136 9.45 -11.27 3.56
CA LYS A 136 10.35 -12.41 3.27
C LYS A 136 11.30 -12.11 2.13
N ASP A 137 10.88 -11.28 1.18
CA ASP A 137 11.70 -10.90 0.04
C ASP A 137 12.62 -9.73 0.36
N ALA A 138 13.93 -9.95 0.19
CA ALA A 138 14.94 -8.95 0.56
C ALA A 138 14.80 -7.62 -0.21
N ASP A 139 14.38 -7.65 -1.47
CA ASP A 139 14.25 -6.44 -2.30
C ASP A 139 13.00 -5.65 -1.89
N LEU A 140 11.90 -6.35 -1.58
CA LEU A 140 10.67 -5.72 -1.08
C LEU A 140 10.85 -5.14 0.33
N LYS A 141 11.51 -5.86 1.25
CA LYS A 141 11.89 -5.32 2.57
C LYS A 141 12.74 -4.05 2.43
N ALA A 142 13.74 -4.08 1.54
CA ALA A 142 14.63 -2.94 1.32
C ALA A 142 13.88 -1.76 0.69
N PHE A 143 12.97 -2.03 -0.25
CA PHE A 143 12.09 -1.02 -0.83
C PHE A 143 11.20 -0.38 0.23
N ALA A 144 10.53 -1.19 1.06
CA ALA A 144 9.64 -0.71 2.11
C ALA A 144 10.41 0.15 3.13
N THR A 145 11.54 -0.36 3.61
CA THR A 145 12.44 0.36 4.55
C THR A 145 12.91 1.70 4.01
N ALA A 146 13.32 1.75 2.74
CA ALA A 146 13.83 2.97 2.12
C ALA A 146 12.74 4.01 1.81
N THR A 147 11.48 3.57 1.69
CA THR A 147 10.34 4.44 1.32
C THR A 147 9.65 5.03 2.56
N LEU A 148 9.69 4.33 3.70
CA LEU A 148 9.05 4.74 4.95
C LEU A 148 9.31 6.19 5.37
N PRO A 149 10.57 6.70 5.39
CA PRO A 149 10.82 8.07 5.83
C PRO A 149 10.08 9.12 4.99
N LYS A 150 9.91 8.87 3.69
CA LYS A 150 9.20 9.77 2.78
C LYS A 150 7.69 9.73 3.03
N LEU A 151 7.12 8.54 3.27
CA LEU A 151 5.71 8.41 3.65
C LEU A 151 5.40 9.12 4.98
N GLU A 152 6.30 9.04 5.96
CA GLU A 152 6.16 9.74 7.25
C GLU A 152 6.24 11.27 7.11
N GLU A 153 7.12 11.76 6.22
CA GLU A 153 7.21 13.17 5.83
C GLU A 153 5.90 13.62 5.17
N HIS A 154 5.38 12.86 4.21
CA HIS A 154 4.10 13.15 3.55
C HIS A 154 2.93 13.16 4.54
N LEU A 155 2.86 12.22 5.48
CA LEU A 155 1.85 12.22 6.54
C LEU A 155 1.92 13.50 7.40
N THR A 156 3.13 13.95 7.72
CA THR A 156 3.34 15.19 8.48
C THR A 156 2.77 16.39 7.71
N HIS A 157 3.04 16.48 6.42
CA HIS A 157 2.46 17.52 5.55
C HIS A 157 0.94 17.40 5.42
N ALA A 158 0.41 16.19 5.25
CA ALA A 158 -1.03 15.95 5.17
C ALA A 158 -1.76 16.38 6.46
N LYS A 159 -1.19 16.09 7.64
CA LYS A 159 -1.74 16.55 8.93
C LYS A 159 -1.73 18.07 9.06
N ALA A 160 -0.66 18.72 8.62
CA ALA A 160 -0.59 20.19 8.60
C ALA A 160 -1.64 20.80 7.65
N LEU A 161 -1.81 20.20 6.47
CA LEU A 161 -2.79 20.62 5.48
C LEU A 161 -4.22 20.43 6.01
N ALA A 162 -4.51 19.28 6.63
CA ALA A 162 -5.82 19.02 7.23
C ALA A 162 -6.13 20.05 8.31
N LYS A 163 -5.18 20.38 9.18
CA LYS A 163 -5.35 21.46 10.17
C LYS A 163 -5.64 22.82 9.53
N ALA A 164 -4.99 23.17 8.42
CA ALA A 164 -5.19 24.44 7.72
C ALA A 164 -6.57 24.55 7.04
N HIS A 165 -7.09 23.43 6.54
CA HIS A 165 -8.34 23.37 5.76
C HIS A 165 -9.56 22.87 6.55
N GLY A 166 -9.46 22.82 7.89
CA GLY A 166 -10.55 22.40 8.78
C GLY A 166 -10.85 20.91 8.74
N GLY A 167 -9.89 20.10 8.34
CA GLY A 167 -9.95 18.65 8.37
C GLY A 167 -9.96 18.08 9.79
N ASP A 168 -10.81 17.09 10.02
CA ASP A 168 -10.94 16.40 11.32
C ASP A 168 -10.00 15.20 11.43
N ALA A 169 -9.38 14.76 10.34
CA ALA A 169 -8.47 13.61 10.34
C ALA A 169 -7.15 13.86 11.10
N ALA A 170 -6.82 15.12 11.39
CA ALA A 170 -5.64 15.50 12.16
C ALA A 170 -5.85 15.53 13.69
N LYS A 171 -7.05 15.16 14.17
CA LYS A 171 -7.41 15.16 15.60
C LYS A 171 -7.00 13.89 16.33
#